data_AF-A0AA51C8I0-F1
#
_entry.id   AF-A0AA51C8I0-F1
#
_cell.length_a   1.000
_cell.length_b   1.000
_cell.length_c   1.000
_cell.angle_alpha   90.00
_cell.angle_beta   90.00
_cell.angle_gamma   90.00
#
_symmetry.space_group_name_H-M   'P 1'
#
loop_
_entity.id
_entity.type
_entity.pdbx_description
1 polymer ?
#
loop_
_entity_poly.entity_id
_entity_poly.type
_entity_poly.pdbx_seq_one_letter_code
_entity_poly.pdbx_strand_id
1 'polypeptide(L)'
;MKRPKYYKYPAIFLPDGDGWTVTFPNLENCFTSADTIEEAIVEAQAVLGDCMYFREVQKDNIPEPTPIEMIGSPSGGFVQLVVAVMSPIRRAWSTKAVKKTLTIPAWLSDLAEENHVNYSALLQRALKEELRVTDEWTRYIYPALFHYEENQVGVTFPDLPGCVTVGKDETNAIKCAKEALGLHLYGMEVDGESIPAPSSIKSLPQKKGTICVLVDVWMPLIRASVKEYSVKKTLTIPAWMDRAAKEAGIKNYSLMLQVAIAQELGIDIKAETPSSHPDPTAA
;
A
#
# COMPACT_ATOMS: atom_id res chain seq x y z
N MET A 1 2.95 24.21 -6.98
CA MET A 1 1.85 23.42 -7.58
C MET A 1 1.73 22.12 -6.79
N LYS A 2 0.56 21.80 -6.24
CA LYS A 2 0.37 20.63 -5.37
C LYS A 2 0.39 19.37 -6.24
N ARG A 3 1.40 18.51 -6.08
CA ARG A 3 1.52 17.29 -6.91
C ARG A 3 0.39 16.31 -6.53
N PRO A 4 -0.30 15.68 -7.50
CA PRO A 4 -1.36 14.72 -7.22
C PRO A 4 -0.89 13.58 -6.32
N LYS A 5 -1.74 13.04 -5.45
CA LYS A 5 -1.36 11.86 -4.64
C LYS A 5 -1.43 10.56 -5.46
N TYR A 6 -2.23 10.55 -6.52
CA TYR A 6 -2.52 9.40 -7.36
C TYR A 6 -2.69 9.82 -8.81
N TYR A 7 -2.38 8.92 -9.73
CA TYR A 7 -2.80 9.00 -11.13
C TYR A 7 -3.60 7.75 -11.49
N LYS A 8 -4.60 7.91 -12.35
CA LYS A 8 -5.42 6.81 -12.85
C LYS A 8 -5.49 6.88 -14.37
N TYR A 9 -5.15 5.78 -15.04
CA TYR A 9 -5.27 5.67 -16.48
C TYR A 9 -5.86 4.31 -16.84
N PRO A 10 -6.72 4.25 -17.86
CA PRO A 10 -7.09 2.98 -18.43
C PRO A 10 -5.87 2.34 -19.11
N ALA A 11 -5.68 1.06 -18.86
CA ALA A 11 -4.67 0.23 -19.48
C ALA A 11 -5.35 -0.87 -20.30
N ILE A 12 -4.81 -1.14 -21.48
CA ILE A 12 -5.26 -2.21 -22.38
C ILE A 12 -4.33 -3.40 -22.16
N PHE A 13 -4.90 -4.52 -21.72
CA PHE A 13 -4.23 -5.81 -21.54
C PHE A 13 -4.53 -6.68 -22.75
N LEU A 14 -3.50 -7.03 -23.52
CA LEU A 14 -3.58 -7.85 -24.72
C LEU A 14 -2.80 -9.14 -24.54
N PRO A 15 -3.36 -10.30 -24.94
CA PRO A 15 -2.56 -11.52 -25.02
C PRO A 15 -1.50 -11.37 -26.12
N ASP A 16 -0.27 -11.78 -25.80
CA ASP A 16 0.88 -11.75 -26.71
C ASP A 16 1.68 -13.05 -26.57
N GLY A 17 1.49 -13.98 -27.51
CA GLY A 17 2.00 -15.35 -27.39
C GLY A 17 1.45 -16.06 -26.16
N ASP A 18 2.34 -16.54 -25.29
CA ASP A 18 2.01 -17.17 -24.01
C ASP A 18 1.87 -16.16 -22.85
N GLY A 19 2.11 -14.87 -23.11
CA GLY A 19 2.10 -13.80 -22.10
C GLY A 19 1.09 -12.70 -22.38
N TRP A 20 1.33 -11.55 -21.76
CA TRP A 20 0.48 -10.37 -21.80
C TRP A 20 1.29 -9.12 -22.06
N THR A 21 0.79 -8.27 -22.94
CA THR A 21 1.29 -6.92 -23.18
C THR A 21 0.28 -5.90 -22.64
N VAL A 22 0.77 -4.92 -21.89
CA VAL A 22 -0.05 -3.85 -21.29
C VAL A 22 0.36 -2.52 -21.87
N THR A 23 -0.61 -1.75 -22.35
CA THR A 23 -0.37 -0.41 -22.94
C THR A 23 -1.31 0.63 -22.36
N PHE A 24 -0.88 1.89 -22.37
CA PHE A 24 -1.66 3.02 -21.91
C PHE A 24 -1.95 3.97 -23.08
N PRO A 25 -3.18 4.03 -23.63
CA PRO A 25 -3.47 4.69 -24.90
C PRO A 25 -3.05 6.17 -24.98
N ASN A 26 -3.10 6.89 -23.87
CA ASN A 26 -2.77 8.32 -23.81
C ASN A 26 -1.38 8.59 -23.27
N LEU A 27 -0.58 7.56 -22.98
CA LEU A 27 0.75 7.72 -22.41
C LEU A 27 1.79 7.15 -23.36
N GLU A 28 2.43 8.04 -24.10
CA GLU A 28 3.56 7.69 -24.95
C GLU A 28 4.64 6.95 -24.16
N ASN A 29 5.14 5.86 -24.77
CA ASN A 29 6.19 5.01 -24.21
C ASN A 29 5.88 4.41 -22.83
N CYS A 30 4.61 4.32 -22.44
CA CYS A 30 4.17 3.63 -21.23
C CYS A 30 3.55 2.29 -21.62
N PHE A 31 4.36 1.24 -21.55
CA PHE A 31 3.94 -0.14 -21.83
C PHE A 31 4.82 -1.12 -21.06
N THR A 32 4.32 -2.32 -20.84
CA THR A 32 5.07 -3.43 -20.23
C THR A 32 4.58 -4.77 -20.76
N SER A 33 5.33 -5.83 -20.51
CA SER A 33 4.96 -7.21 -20.85
C SER A 33 5.27 -8.13 -19.68
N ALA A 34 4.49 -9.20 -19.53
CA ALA A 34 4.65 -10.18 -18.48
C ALA A 34 4.17 -11.57 -18.92
N ASP A 35 4.65 -12.62 -18.27
CA ASP A 35 4.30 -14.00 -18.63
C ASP A 35 2.90 -14.37 -18.10
N THR A 36 2.49 -13.77 -16.99
CA THR A 36 1.18 -14.02 -16.35
C THR A 36 0.36 -12.75 -16.24
N ILE A 37 -0.96 -12.91 -16.10
CA ILE A 37 -1.84 -11.73 -15.96
C ILE A 37 -1.62 -11.03 -14.61
N GLU A 38 -1.32 -11.80 -13.56
CA GLU A 38 -1.00 -11.31 -12.24
C GLU A 38 0.24 -10.41 -12.27
N GLU A 39 1.30 -10.88 -12.92
CA GLU A 39 2.52 -10.11 -13.14
C GLU A 39 2.25 -8.89 -14.03
N ALA A 40 1.47 -9.04 -15.11
CA ALA A 40 1.11 -7.92 -15.99
C ALA A 40 0.46 -6.76 -15.23
N ILE A 41 -0.40 -7.04 -14.24
CA ILE A 41 -1.06 -6.01 -13.43
C ILE A 41 -0.07 -5.30 -12.52
N VAL A 42 0.85 -6.04 -11.91
CA VAL A 42 1.89 -5.48 -11.04
C VAL A 42 2.83 -4.60 -11.86
N GLU A 43 3.28 -5.09 -13.01
CA GLU A 43 4.15 -4.36 -13.92
C GLU A 43 3.45 -3.14 -14.51
N ALA A 44 2.15 -3.23 -14.81
CA ALA A 44 1.36 -2.09 -15.29
C ALA A 44 1.30 -0.96 -14.24
N GLN A 45 1.12 -1.30 -12.97
CA GLN A 45 1.16 -0.33 -11.88
C GLN A 45 2.55 0.31 -11.73
N ALA A 46 3.60 -0.49 -11.85
CA ALA A 46 4.98 -0.03 -11.76
C ALA A 46 5.32 0.94 -12.91
N VAL A 47 5.10 0.53 -14.17
CA VAL A 47 5.43 1.36 -15.34
C VAL A 47 4.60 2.64 -15.41
N LEU A 48 3.32 2.59 -15.01
CA LEU A 48 2.51 3.81 -14.87
C LEU A 48 3.10 4.74 -13.82
N GLY A 49 3.48 4.18 -12.67
CA GLY A 49 4.10 4.91 -11.59
C GLY A 49 5.37 5.63 -12.00
N ASP A 50 6.25 4.91 -12.70
CA ASP A 50 7.52 5.42 -13.19
C ASP A 50 7.30 6.49 -14.25
N CYS A 51 6.38 6.26 -15.21
CA CYS A 51 6.01 7.23 -16.22
C CYS A 51 5.54 8.55 -15.60
N MET A 52 4.66 8.49 -14.60
CA MET A 52 4.18 9.68 -13.89
C MET A 52 5.29 10.37 -13.10
N TYR A 53 6.16 9.61 -12.46
CA TYR A 53 7.29 10.15 -11.72
C TYR A 53 8.24 10.94 -12.62
N PHE A 54 8.62 10.37 -13.77
CA PHE A 54 9.52 11.04 -14.71
C PHE A 54 8.89 12.30 -15.30
N ARG A 55 7.62 12.25 -15.71
CA ARG A 55 6.90 13.44 -16.20
C ARG A 55 6.82 14.54 -15.13
N GLU A 56 6.58 14.18 -13.86
CA GLU A 56 6.60 15.15 -12.75
C GLU A 56 7.98 15.81 -12.53
N VAL A 57 9.06 15.03 -12.64
CA VAL A 57 10.43 15.51 -12.41
C VAL A 57 10.89 16.39 -13.56
N GLN A 58 10.61 15.98 -14.80
CA GLN A 58 10.97 16.70 -16.02
C GLN A 58 10.04 17.90 -16.30
N LYS A 59 8.90 17.98 -15.60
CA LYS A 59 7.82 18.96 -15.80
C LYS A 59 7.19 18.85 -17.20
N ASP A 60 7.13 17.63 -17.71
CA ASP A 60 6.45 17.33 -18.97
C ASP A 60 4.95 17.44 -18.80
N ASN A 61 4.25 17.60 -19.93
CA ASN A 61 2.80 17.55 -19.95
C ASN A 61 2.32 16.16 -19.51
N ILE A 62 1.35 16.12 -18.58
CA ILE A 62 0.68 14.88 -18.17
C ILE A 62 -0.70 14.90 -18.86
N PRO A 63 -0.91 14.06 -19.88
CA PRO A 63 -2.13 14.10 -20.70
C PRO A 63 -3.34 13.60 -19.89
N GLU A 64 -4.52 14.18 -20.07
CA GLU A 64 -5.73 13.68 -19.40
C GLU A 64 -6.03 12.22 -19.81
N PRO A 65 -6.47 11.36 -18.87
CA PRO A 65 -6.82 9.98 -19.16
C PRO A 65 -8.05 9.92 -20.09
N THR A 66 -8.00 9.04 -21.09
CA THR A 66 -9.18 8.72 -21.91
C THR A 66 -10.25 8.06 -21.04
N PRO A 67 -11.53 8.45 -21.14
CA PRO A 67 -12.61 7.74 -20.47
C PRO A 67 -12.62 6.27 -20.86
N ILE A 68 -12.74 5.36 -19.90
CA ILE A 68 -12.62 3.91 -20.15
C ILE A 68 -13.70 3.42 -21.13
N GLU A 69 -14.85 4.08 -21.17
CA GLU A 69 -15.98 3.80 -22.05
C GLU A 69 -15.68 4.10 -23.52
N MET A 70 -14.71 4.99 -23.78
CA MET A 70 -14.27 5.33 -25.14
C MET A 70 -13.22 4.36 -25.68
N ILE A 71 -12.72 3.45 -24.86
CA ILE A 71 -11.73 2.47 -25.26
C ILE A 71 -12.46 1.20 -25.69
N GLY A 72 -12.32 0.86 -26.97
CA GLY A 72 -12.90 -0.36 -27.52
C GLY A 72 -12.38 -1.60 -26.80
N SER A 73 -13.24 -2.59 -26.58
CA SER A 73 -12.83 -3.88 -26.03
C SER A 73 -11.89 -4.59 -27.01
N PRO A 74 -10.62 -4.82 -26.66
CA PRO A 74 -9.70 -5.49 -27.56
C PRO A 74 -10.09 -6.97 -27.73
N SER A 75 -9.90 -7.50 -28.94
CA SER A 75 -10.16 -8.93 -29.20
C SER A 75 -9.22 -9.80 -28.37
N GLY A 76 -9.78 -10.65 -27.50
CA GLY A 76 -9.01 -11.56 -26.64
C GLY A 76 -8.34 -10.92 -25.41
N GLY A 77 -8.41 -9.60 -25.27
CA GLY A 77 -7.87 -8.84 -24.15
C GLY A 77 -8.96 -8.20 -23.29
N PHE A 78 -8.57 -7.27 -22.44
CA PHE A 78 -9.50 -6.45 -21.66
C PHE A 78 -8.91 -5.08 -21.34
N VAL A 79 -9.75 -4.17 -20.85
CA VAL A 79 -9.36 -2.83 -20.41
C VAL A 79 -9.70 -2.69 -18.94
N GLN A 80 -8.78 -2.17 -18.13
CA GLN A 80 -9.06 -1.83 -16.73
C GLN A 80 -8.36 -0.53 -16.32
N LEU A 81 -8.88 0.12 -15.28
CA LEU A 81 -8.20 1.25 -14.66
C LEU A 81 -7.01 0.77 -13.83
N VAL A 82 -5.85 1.38 -14.07
CA VAL A 82 -4.64 1.19 -13.27
C VAL A 82 -4.38 2.46 -12.49
N VAL A 83 -4.15 2.32 -11.18
CA VAL A 83 -3.91 3.43 -10.26
C VAL A 83 -2.47 3.39 -9.78
N ALA A 84 -1.74 4.47 -10.06
CA ALA A 84 -0.39 4.69 -9.52
C ALA A 84 -0.48 5.53 -8.24
N VAL A 85 -0.04 4.96 -7.11
CA VAL A 85 0.05 5.66 -5.82
C VAL A 85 1.41 6.34 -5.72
N MET A 86 1.46 7.67 -5.86
CA MET A 86 2.73 8.36 -6.08
C MET A 86 3.60 8.50 -4.84
N SER A 87 3.02 8.49 -3.63
CA SER A 87 3.79 8.62 -2.38
C SER A 87 4.89 7.55 -2.21
N PRO A 88 4.62 6.23 -2.30
CA PRO A 88 5.65 5.20 -2.26
C PRO A 88 6.59 5.27 -3.48
N ILE A 89 6.09 5.53 -4.69
CA ILE A 89 6.92 5.63 -5.90
C ILE A 89 7.95 6.75 -5.78
N ARG A 90 7.52 7.95 -5.38
CA ARG A 90 8.42 9.09 -5.13
C ARG A 90 9.45 8.78 -4.05
N ARG A 91 9.10 7.98 -3.04
CA ARG A 91 10.05 7.52 -2.01
C ARG A 91 11.00 6.45 -2.54
N ALA A 92 10.55 5.55 -3.40
CA ALA A 92 11.37 4.49 -3.99
C ALA A 92 12.39 5.04 -4.99
N TRP A 93 11.93 5.92 -5.90
CA TRP A 93 12.80 6.67 -6.82
C TRP A 93 13.64 7.74 -6.14
N SER A 94 13.27 8.13 -4.92
CA SER A 94 14.23 8.70 -3.99
C SER A 94 15.15 7.57 -3.52
N THR A 95 16.02 7.09 -4.40
CA THR A 95 17.16 6.18 -4.10
C THR A 95 18.16 6.77 -3.10
N LYS A 96 17.80 7.88 -2.47
CA LYS A 96 18.47 8.48 -1.34
C LYS A 96 18.40 7.48 -0.19
N ALA A 97 19.41 6.63 -0.10
CA ALA A 97 19.76 5.94 1.12
C ALA A 97 19.74 6.97 2.25
N VAL A 98 18.74 6.85 3.12
CA VAL A 98 18.61 7.78 4.23
C VAL A 98 19.64 7.35 5.27
N LYS A 99 20.72 8.12 5.41
CA LYS A 99 21.73 7.87 6.45
C LYS A 99 21.02 7.84 7.81
N LYS A 100 21.03 6.67 8.46
CA LYS A 100 20.58 6.50 9.83
C LYS A 100 21.81 6.48 10.72
N THR A 101 21.89 7.42 11.65
CA THR A 101 22.88 7.40 12.72
C THR A 101 22.33 6.51 13.83
N LEU A 102 23.10 5.51 14.25
CA LEU A 102 22.74 4.58 15.30
C LEU A 102 23.87 4.52 16.34
N THR A 103 23.53 4.14 17.56
CA THR A 103 24.47 3.94 18.66
C THR A 103 24.48 2.46 19.04
N ILE A 104 25.67 1.85 19.02
CA ILE A 104 25.91 0.46 19.45
C ILE A 104 27.02 0.44 20.51
N PRO A 105 27.06 -0.59 21.38
CA PRO A 105 28.19 -0.79 22.30
C PRO A 105 29.52 -0.91 21.54
N ALA A 106 30.60 -0.37 22.09
CA ALA A 106 31.93 -0.37 21.46
C ALA A 106 32.40 -1.79 21.09
N TRP A 107 32.28 -2.74 22.03
CA TRP A 107 32.65 -4.15 21.81
C TRP A 107 31.91 -4.78 20.61
N LEU A 108 30.69 -4.35 20.32
CA LEU A 108 29.89 -4.87 19.21
C LEU A 108 30.32 -4.22 17.89
N SER A 109 30.73 -2.95 17.93
CA SER A 109 31.31 -2.27 16.77
C SER A 109 32.62 -2.92 16.36
N ASP A 110 33.52 -3.14 17.34
CA ASP A 110 34.83 -3.73 17.13
C ASP A 110 34.70 -5.14 16.52
N LEU A 111 33.84 -5.98 17.12
CA LEU A 111 33.58 -7.33 16.63
C LEU A 111 32.96 -7.35 15.23
N ALA A 112 32.04 -6.42 14.94
CA ALA A 112 31.42 -6.33 13.62
C ALA A 112 32.40 -5.81 12.54
N GLU A 113 33.36 -4.96 12.91
CA GLU A 113 34.44 -4.52 12.02
C GLU A 113 35.43 -5.65 11.72
N GLU A 114 35.85 -6.41 12.73
CA GLU A 114 36.71 -7.61 12.57
C GLU A 114 36.09 -8.65 11.64
N ASN A 115 34.76 -8.80 11.70
CA ASN A 115 34.01 -9.74 10.87
C ASN A 115 33.48 -9.12 9.58
N HIS A 116 33.89 -7.89 9.23
CA HIS A 116 33.50 -7.19 8.01
C HIS A 116 31.98 -7.09 7.78
N VAL A 117 31.22 -6.88 8.85
CA VAL A 117 29.76 -6.81 8.81
C VAL A 117 29.30 -5.54 8.08
N ASN A 118 28.47 -5.71 7.05
CA ASN A 118 27.79 -4.60 6.41
C ASN A 118 26.57 -4.16 7.24
N TYR A 119 26.75 -3.15 8.09
CA TYR A 119 25.70 -2.62 8.97
C TYR A 119 24.42 -2.20 8.23
N SER A 120 24.53 -1.63 7.03
CA SER A 120 23.37 -1.19 6.26
C SER A 120 22.55 -2.38 5.79
N ALA A 121 23.20 -3.38 5.20
CA ALA A 121 22.54 -4.61 4.75
C ALA A 121 21.99 -5.42 5.94
N LEU A 122 22.75 -5.51 7.03
CA LEU A 122 22.32 -6.19 8.25
C LEU A 122 21.09 -5.52 8.85
N LEU A 123 21.06 -4.19 8.95
CA LEU A 123 19.91 -3.45 9.47
C LEU A 123 18.70 -3.60 8.54
N GLN A 124 18.89 -3.55 7.22
CA GLN A 124 17.81 -3.77 6.26
C GLN A 124 17.24 -5.19 6.39
N ARG A 125 18.10 -6.20 6.48
CA ARG A 125 17.70 -7.60 6.67
C ARG A 125 16.96 -7.79 7.99
N ALA A 126 17.52 -7.31 9.10
CA ALA A 126 16.90 -7.41 10.41
C ALA A 126 15.55 -6.67 10.48
N LEU A 127 15.42 -5.51 9.82
CA LEU A 127 14.15 -4.80 9.72
C LEU A 127 13.13 -5.56 8.88
N LYS A 128 13.54 -6.17 7.76
CA LYS A 128 12.65 -7.02 6.96
C LYS A 128 12.18 -8.24 7.77
N GLU A 129 13.09 -8.92 8.46
CA GLU A 129 12.78 -10.06 9.33
C GLU A 129 11.83 -9.65 10.47
N GLU A 130 12.14 -8.58 11.21
CA GLU A 130 11.33 -8.07 12.33
C GLU A 130 9.93 -7.65 11.89
N LEU A 131 9.84 -6.99 10.73
CA LEU A 131 8.57 -6.58 10.14
C LEU A 131 7.84 -7.71 9.42
N ARG A 132 8.40 -8.94 9.43
CA ARG A 132 7.89 -10.12 8.72
C ARG A 132 7.62 -9.84 7.24
N VAL A 133 8.48 -9.03 6.65
CA VAL A 133 8.55 -8.81 5.20
C VAL A 133 9.42 -9.94 4.63
N THR A 134 8.84 -11.13 4.51
CA THR A 134 9.43 -12.24 3.76
C THR A 134 8.96 -12.18 2.31
N ASP A 135 9.87 -12.41 1.36
CA ASP A 135 9.60 -12.38 -0.09
C ASP A 135 8.70 -13.55 -0.57
N GLU A 136 8.22 -14.40 0.34
CA GLU A 136 7.36 -15.53 0.01
C GLU A 136 5.93 -15.30 0.52
N TRP A 137 5.01 -15.25 -0.45
CA TRP A 137 3.55 -15.27 -0.32
C TRP A 137 2.94 -14.19 0.56
N THR A 138 2.58 -13.05 -0.01
CA THR A 138 1.58 -12.17 0.61
C THR A 138 1.01 -11.10 -0.32
N ARG A 139 0.93 -11.37 -1.62
CA ARG A 139 0.11 -10.56 -2.52
C ARG A 139 -1.05 -11.39 -3.01
N TYR A 140 -2.26 -10.94 -2.71
CA TYR A 140 -3.49 -11.53 -3.24
C TYR A 140 -4.02 -10.61 -4.32
N ILE A 141 -4.51 -11.20 -5.41
CA ILE A 141 -5.18 -10.47 -6.49
C ILE A 141 -6.53 -11.14 -6.69
N TYR A 142 -7.60 -10.40 -6.43
CA TYR A 142 -8.96 -10.88 -6.66
C TYR A 142 -9.69 -9.99 -7.65
N PRO A 143 -10.53 -10.58 -8.52
CA PRO A 143 -11.46 -9.79 -9.29
C PRO A 143 -12.50 -9.16 -8.38
N ALA A 144 -12.73 -7.86 -8.57
CA ALA A 144 -13.76 -7.09 -7.92
C ALA A 144 -14.74 -6.55 -8.97
N LEU A 145 -16.03 -6.61 -8.67
CA LEU A 145 -17.08 -6.05 -9.51
C LEU A 145 -17.47 -4.68 -8.98
N PHE A 146 -17.28 -3.67 -9.83
CA PHE A 146 -17.62 -2.27 -9.57
C PHE A 146 -18.98 -1.97 -10.18
N HIS A 147 -19.96 -1.66 -9.34
CA HIS A 147 -21.32 -1.31 -9.71
C HIS A 147 -21.49 0.21 -9.59
N TYR A 148 -21.79 0.87 -10.71
CA TYR A 148 -21.93 2.32 -10.77
C TYR A 148 -23.37 2.74 -10.47
N GLU A 149 -23.55 3.54 -9.43
CA GLU A 149 -24.81 4.17 -9.05
C GLU A 149 -24.68 5.71 -9.14
N GLU A 150 -25.79 6.46 -9.08
CA GLU A 150 -25.81 7.91 -9.39
C GLU A 150 -24.78 8.75 -8.60
N ASN A 151 -24.43 8.36 -7.37
CA ASN A 151 -23.51 9.11 -6.50
C ASN A 151 -22.47 8.26 -5.78
N GLN A 152 -22.38 6.97 -6.10
CA GLN A 152 -21.48 6.04 -5.42
C GLN A 152 -21.11 4.86 -6.31
N VAL A 153 -20.01 4.21 -5.96
CA VAL A 153 -19.53 3.03 -6.64
C VAL A 153 -19.46 1.89 -5.63
N GLY A 154 -20.40 0.95 -5.77
CA GLY A 154 -20.41 -0.28 -4.98
C GLY A 154 -19.35 -1.25 -5.49
N VAL A 155 -18.68 -1.96 -4.58
CA VAL A 155 -17.65 -2.94 -4.92
C VAL A 155 -17.95 -4.25 -4.20
N THR A 156 -17.93 -5.34 -4.95
CA THR A 156 -18.12 -6.70 -4.44
C THR A 156 -17.03 -7.63 -4.94
N PHE A 157 -16.67 -8.65 -4.16
CA PHE A 157 -15.69 -9.67 -4.55
C PHE A 157 -16.41 -11.01 -4.74
N PRO A 158 -16.58 -11.51 -5.97
CA PRO A 158 -17.33 -12.74 -6.25
C PRO A 158 -16.81 -13.97 -5.49
N ASP A 159 -15.49 -14.05 -5.32
CA ASP A 159 -14.83 -15.18 -4.68
C ASP A 159 -14.74 -15.05 -3.16
N LEU A 160 -15.09 -13.90 -2.60
CA LEU A 160 -14.99 -13.61 -1.16
C LEU A 160 -16.36 -13.14 -0.64
N PRO A 161 -17.30 -14.07 -0.37
CA PRO A 161 -18.63 -13.73 0.10
C PRO A 161 -18.60 -12.85 1.35
N GLY A 162 -19.34 -11.74 1.31
CA GLY A 162 -19.36 -10.75 2.41
C GLY A 162 -18.27 -9.70 2.34
N CYS A 163 -17.26 -9.84 1.47
CA CYS A 163 -16.32 -8.77 1.16
C CYS A 163 -17.00 -7.75 0.23
N VAL A 164 -17.55 -6.69 0.82
CA VAL A 164 -18.25 -5.61 0.11
C VAL A 164 -17.81 -4.25 0.64
N THR A 165 -17.82 -3.26 -0.23
CA THR A 165 -17.55 -1.87 0.16
C THR A 165 -18.19 -0.90 -0.80
N VAL A 166 -18.25 0.37 -0.42
CA VAL A 166 -18.74 1.46 -1.28
C VAL A 166 -17.73 2.59 -1.27
N GLY A 167 -17.50 3.20 -2.43
CA GLY A 167 -16.73 4.42 -2.58
C GLY A 167 -17.60 5.57 -3.09
N LYS A 168 -17.25 6.80 -2.71
CA LYS A 168 -17.93 8.02 -3.18
C LYS A 168 -17.69 8.32 -4.66
N ASP A 169 -16.55 7.85 -5.16
CA ASP A 169 -16.11 7.96 -6.54
C ASP A 169 -15.22 6.75 -6.86
N GLU A 170 -14.85 6.57 -8.12
CA GLU A 170 -14.04 5.42 -8.58
C GLU A 170 -12.70 5.30 -7.83
N THR A 171 -12.04 6.42 -7.56
CA THR A 171 -10.72 6.44 -6.91
C THR A 171 -10.86 6.00 -5.46
N ASN A 172 -11.87 6.56 -4.79
CA ASN A 172 -12.22 6.17 -3.44
C ASN A 172 -12.66 4.70 -3.38
N ALA A 173 -13.43 4.22 -4.37
CA ALA A 173 -13.87 2.84 -4.46
C ALA A 173 -12.71 1.86 -4.61
N ILE A 174 -11.71 2.15 -5.44
CA ILE A 174 -10.49 1.32 -5.55
C ILE A 174 -9.73 1.28 -4.21
N LYS A 175 -9.61 2.41 -3.51
CA LYS A 175 -8.97 2.46 -2.19
C LYS A 175 -9.74 1.61 -1.17
N CYS A 176 -11.05 1.83 -1.09
CA CYS A 176 -11.92 1.08 -0.20
C CYS A 176 -11.92 -0.41 -0.55
N ALA A 177 -11.84 -0.78 -1.83
CA ALA A 177 -11.75 -2.16 -2.28
C ALA A 177 -10.46 -2.83 -1.79
N LYS A 178 -9.31 -2.15 -1.88
CA LYS A 178 -8.03 -2.66 -1.34
C LYS A 178 -8.08 -2.83 0.18
N GLU A 179 -8.69 -1.89 0.89
CA GLU A 179 -8.85 -1.96 2.34
C GLU A 179 -9.80 -3.11 2.75
N ALA A 180 -10.97 -3.21 2.11
CA ALA A 180 -11.94 -4.26 2.37
C ALA A 180 -11.38 -5.65 2.05
N LEU A 181 -10.73 -5.81 0.89
CA LEU A 181 -10.07 -7.06 0.52
C LEU A 181 -9.01 -7.47 1.53
N GLY A 182 -8.13 -6.55 1.92
CA GLY A 182 -7.09 -6.83 2.89
C GLY A 182 -7.63 -7.22 4.26
N LEU A 183 -8.58 -6.45 4.79
CA LEU A 183 -9.19 -6.73 6.09
C LEU A 183 -9.97 -8.04 6.09
N HIS A 184 -10.69 -8.34 5.00
CA HIS A 184 -11.44 -9.59 4.87
C HIS A 184 -10.50 -10.80 4.85
N LEU A 185 -9.45 -10.77 4.00
CA LEU A 185 -8.44 -11.83 3.96
C LEU A 185 -7.74 -12.00 5.31
N TYR A 186 -7.46 -10.89 6.02
CA TYR A 186 -6.88 -10.94 7.35
C TYR A 186 -7.83 -11.59 8.37
N GLY A 187 -9.13 -11.29 8.31
CA GLY A 187 -10.15 -11.95 9.12
C GLY A 187 -10.14 -13.47 8.91
N MET A 188 -10.16 -13.91 7.65
CA MET A 188 -10.07 -15.34 7.30
C MET A 188 -8.79 -16.00 7.84
N GLU A 189 -7.63 -15.32 7.76
CA GLU A 189 -6.37 -15.80 8.34
C GLU A 189 -6.45 -15.99 9.87
N VAL A 190 -7.10 -15.05 10.57
CA VAL A 190 -7.25 -15.08 12.05
C VAL A 190 -8.23 -16.15 12.48
N ASP A 191 -9.33 -16.31 11.73
CA ASP A 191 -10.38 -17.29 12.01
C ASP A 191 -9.99 -18.71 11.55
N GLY A 192 -8.85 -18.85 10.87
CA GLY A 192 -8.36 -20.14 10.37
C GLY A 192 -9.14 -20.68 9.18
N GLU A 193 -9.85 -19.82 8.47
CA GLU A 193 -10.63 -20.15 7.28
C GLU A 193 -9.73 -20.32 6.05
N SER A 194 -10.13 -21.19 5.13
CA SER A 194 -9.42 -21.36 3.86
C SER A 194 -9.73 -20.20 2.92
N ILE A 195 -8.69 -19.49 2.47
CA ILE A 195 -8.83 -18.45 1.44
C ILE A 195 -9.08 -19.11 0.07
N PRO A 196 -10.23 -18.85 -0.59
CA PRO A 196 -10.60 -19.48 -1.86
C PRO A 196 -9.73 -18.96 -3.01
N ALA A 197 -9.45 -19.76 -4.03
CA ALA A 197 -8.70 -19.28 -5.20
C ALA A 197 -9.50 -18.22 -6.00
N PRO A 198 -8.84 -17.17 -6.54
CA PRO A 198 -9.52 -16.15 -7.34
C PRO A 198 -10.05 -16.74 -8.66
N SER A 199 -11.26 -16.33 -9.04
CA SER A 199 -11.85 -16.65 -10.34
C SER A 199 -11.11 -15.96 -11.48
N SER A 200 -11.09 -16.59 -12.64
CA SER A 200 -10.56 -15.94 -13.85
C SER A 200 -11.43 -14.76 -14.25
N ILE A 201 -10.81 -13.62 -14.60
CA ILE A 201 -11.52 -12.44 -15.11
C ILE A 201 -12.40 -12.78 -16.33
N LYS A 202 -11.98 -13.76 -17.14
CA LYS A 202 -12.70 -14.20 -18.35
C LYS A 202 -14.01 -14.91 -18.04
N SER A 203 -14.12 -15.51 -16.86
CA SER A 203 -15.30 -16.29 -16.44
C SER A 203 -16.38 -15.47 -15.73
N LEU A 204 -16.12 -14.19 -15.44
CA LEU A 204 -17.03 -13.36 -14.65
C LEU A 204 -18.12 -12.68 -15.51
N PRO A 205 -19.34 -12.55 -14.97
CA PRO A 205 -20.46 -11.97 -15.71
C PRO A 205 -20.23 -10.48 -16.00
N GLN A 206 -20.06 -10.15 -17.27
CA GLN A 206 -20.01 -8.77 -17.77
C GLN A 206 -21.43 -8.22 -17.89
N LYS A 207 -22.02 -7.82 -16.76
CA LYS A 207 -23.32 -7.12 -16.76
C LYS A 207 -23.16 -5.68 -17.24
N LYS A 208 -24.15 -5.18 -17.98
CA LYS A 208 -24.20 -3.78 -18.42
C LYS A 208 -24.20 -2.87 -17.18
N GLY A 209 -23.25 -1.93 -17.09
CA GLY A 209 -23.07 -1.04 -15.93
C GLY A 209 -22.21 -1.60 -14.79
N THR A 210 -21.57 -2.76 -14.98
CA THR A 210 -20.59 -3.31 -14.04
C THR A 210 -19.23 -3.41 -14.72
N ILE A 211 -18.17 -2.93 -14.05
CA ILE A 211 -16.79 -3.04 -14.51
C ILE A 211 -16.06 -4.04 -13.61
N CYS A 212 -15.32 -4.98 -14.19
CA CYS A 212 -14.45 -5.87 -13.44
C CYS A 212 -13.07 -5.23 -13.29
N VAL A 213 -12.54 -5.19 -12.05
CA VAL A 213 -11.24 -4.63 -11.71
C VAL A 213 -10.47 -5.65 -10.90
N LEU A 214 -9.24 -5.98 -11.30
CA LEU A 214 -8.38 -6.84 -10.50
C LEU A 214 -7.73 -6.00 -9.39
N VAL A 215 -8.05 -6.35 -8.15
CA VAL A 215 -7.60 -5.62 -6.96
C VAL A 215 -6.52 -6.43 -6.27
N ASP A 216 -5.33 -5.84 -6.19
CA ASP A 216 -4.20 -6.42 -5.50
C ASP A 216 -4.06 -5.87 -4.07
N VAL A 217 -3.73 -6.75 -3.12
CA VAL A 217 -3.41 -6.40 -1.74
C VAL A 217 -2.12 -7.04 -1.29
N TRP A 218 -1.25 -6.24 -0.69
CA TRP A 218 -0.03 -6.69 -0.02
C TRP A 218 -0.31 -6.89 1.48
N MET A 219 -0.51 -8.14 1.87
CA MET A 219 -0.91 -8.54 3.22
C MET A 219 0.08 -8.22 4.36
N PRO A 220 1.40 -8.06 4.19
CA PRO A 220 2.27 -7.71 5.32
C PRO A 220 1.93 -6.30 5.82
N LEU A 221 1.57 -5.39 4.92
CA LEU A 221 1.10 -4.06 5.29
C LEU A 221 -0.22 -4.13 6.05
N ILE A 222 -1.15 -4.98 5.62
CA ILE A 222 -2.44 -5.16 6.30
C ILE A 222 -2.24 -5.72 7.70
N ARG A 223 -1.48 -6.82 7.83
CA ARG A 223 -1.16 -7.44 9.12
C ARG A 223 -0.46 -6.48 10.07
N ALA A 224 0.43 -5.62 9.55
CA ALA A 224 1.10 -4.59 10.34
C ALA A 224 0.14 -3.46 10.76
N SER A 225 -0.83 -3.12 9.91
CA SER A 225 -1.80 -2.04 10.18
C SER A 225 -2.88 -2.43 11.20
N VAL A 226 -3.27 -3.71 11.23
CA VAL A 226 -4.30 -4.22 12.17
C VAL A 226 -3.68 -4.60 13.53
N LYS A 227 -2.39 -4.91 13.57
CA LYS A 227 -1.66 -5.08 14.83
C LYS A 227 -1.35 -3.71 15.46
N GLU A 228 -2.33 -3.11 16.12
CA GLU A 228 -2.11 -2.02 17.05
C GLU A 228 -1.36 -2.53 18.29
N TYR A 229 -0.04 -2.61 18.22
CA TYR A 229 0.77 -2.60 19.42
C TYR A 229 1.72 -1.41 19.40
N SER A 230 1.75 -0.69 20.51
CA SER A 230 2.78 0.30 20.78
C SER A 230 4.14 -0.41 20.80
N VAL A 231 4.99 -0.11 19.82
CA VAL A 231 6.36 -0.60 19.80
C VAL A 231 7.20 0.18 20.81
N LYS A 232 7.87 -0.51 21.74
CA LYS A 232 8.79 0.13 22.68
C LYS A 232 9.97 0.72 21.91
N LYS A 233 10.13 2.04 21.98
CA LYS A 233 11.29 2.76 21.44
C LYS A 233 12.10 3.35 22.58
N THR A 234 13.34 2.89 22.71
CA THR A 234 14.33 3.52 23.60
C THR A 234 14.95 4.69 22.85
N LEU A 235 14.94 5.87 23.45
CA LEU A 235 15.48 7.10 22.86
C LEU A 235 16.23 7.91 23.90
N THR A 236 17.18 8.71 23.43
CA THR A 236 17.99 9.60 24.26
C THR A 236 17.59 11.05 23.95
N ILE A 237 17.19 11.80 24.98
CA ILE A 237 16.93 13.25 24.90
C ILE A 237 17.96 14.03 25.72
N PRO A 238 18.24 15.30 25.35
CA PRO A 238 19.06 16.18 26.18
C PRO A 238 18.48 16.34 27.59
N ALA A 239 19.32 16.36 28.61
CA ALA A 239 18.89 16.47 30.01
C ALA A 239 18.06 17.73 30.31
N TRP A 240 18.33 18.84 29.61
CA TRP A 240 17.54 20.07 29.76
C TRP A 240 16.11 19.91 29.25
N MET A 241 15.89 19.09 28.22
CA MET A 241 14.58 18.84 27.62
C MET A 241 13.74 17.93 28.51
N ASP A 242 14.36 16.92 29.10
CA ASP A 242 13.71 16.07 30.11
C ASP A 242 13.26 16.88 31.34
N ARG A 243 14.12 17.79 31.81
CA ARG A 243 13.80 18.69 32.93
C ARG A 243 12.64 19.63 32.59
N ALA A 244 12.69 20.29 31.44
CA ALA A 244 11.64 21.19 31.00
C ALA A 244 10.30 20.46 30.81
N ALA A 245 10.31 19.25 30.27
CA ALA A 245 9.10 18.43 30.12
C ALA A 245 8.48 18.06 31.48
N LYS A 246 9.31 17.71 32.47
CA LYS A 246 8.85 17.43 33.84
C LYS A 246 8.28 18.65 34.54
N GLU A 247 8.93 19.82 34.43
CA GLU A 247 8.44 21.08 34.98
C GLU A 247 7.13 21.53 34.34
N ALA A 248 6.96 21.28 33.03
CA ALA A 248 5.72 21.53 32.30
C ALA A 248 4.61 20.48 32.56
N GLY A 249 4.87 19.47 33.41
CA GLY A 249 3.88 18.45 33.77
C GLY A 249 3.60 17.42 32.68
N ILE A 250 4.48 17.27 31.69
CA ILE A 250 4.36 16.27 30.62
C ILE A 250 4.66 14.89 31.18
N LYS A 251 3.63 14.03 31.28
CA LYS A 251 3.74 12.69 31.87
C LYS A 251 3.92 11.56 30.84
N ASN A 252 3.54 11.78 29.59
CA ASN A 252 3.54 10.73 28.55
C ASN A 252 4.38 11.13 27.33
N TYR A 253 5.66 10.77 27.40
CA TYR A 253 6.64 11.04 26.34
C TYR A 253 6.35 10.23 25.08
N SER A 254 5.76 9.04 25.23
CA SER A 254 5.36 8.18 24.10
C SER A 254 4.27 8.84 23.28
N LEU A 255 3.20 9.34 23.93
CA LEU A 255 2.14 10.07 23.27
C LEU A 255 2.64 11.37 22.62
N MET A 256 3.50 12.11 23.32
CA MET A 256 4.11 13.33 22.79
C MET A 256 4.90 13.06 21.50
N LEU A 257 5.67 11.96 21.47
CA LEU A 257 6.40 11.54 20.28
C LEU A 257 5.46 11.10 19.15
N GLN A 258 4.41 10.33 19.46
CA GLN A 258 3.41 9.90 18.48
C GLN A 258 2.72 11.11 17.82
N VAL A 259 2.27 12.08 18.62
CA VAL A 259 1.64 13.32 18.14
C VAL A 259 2.61 14.12 17.26
N ALA A 260 3.86 14.30 17.70
CA ALA A 260 4.86 15.03 16.91
C ALA A 260 5.14 14.35 15.56
N ILE A 261 5.26 13.01 15.54
CA ILE A 261 5.44 12.24 14.31
C ILE A 261 4.22 12.36 13.40
N ALA A 262 3.00 12.25 13.93
CA ALA A 262 1.79 12.36 13.14
C ALA A 262 1.59 13.77 12.57
N GLN A 263 1.90 14.81 13.34
CA GLN A 263 1.89 16.19 12.85
C GLN A 263 2.86 16.38 11.69
N GLU A 264 4.10 15.88 11.81
CA GLU A 264 5.11 15.95 10.75
C GLU A 264 4.67 15.19 9.47
N LEU A 265 3.92 14.10 9.65
CA LEU A 265 3.40 13.28 8.55
C LEU A 265 2.03 13.73 8.03
N GLY A 266 1.40 14.73 8.65
CA GLY A 266 0.04 15.19 8.31
C GLY A 266 -1.05 14.14 8.55
N ILE A 267 -0.90 13.35 9.62
CA ILE A 267 -1.84 12.29 10.04
C ILE A 267 -2.61 12.78 11.27
N ASP A 268 -3.93 12.58 11.27
CA ASP A 268 -4.81 12.94 12.38
C ASP A 268 -4.91 11.77 13.38
N ILE A 269 -4.37 11.92 14.60
CA ILE A 269 -4.50 10.91 15.64
C ILE A 269 -5.72 11.22 16.49
N LYS A 270 -6.68 10.29 16.60
CA LYS A 270 -7.69 10.36 17.66
C LYS A 270 -6.99 10.06 18.98
N ALA A 271 -6.90 11.07 19.85
CA ALA A 271 -6.35 10.87 21.19
C ALA A 271 -7.27 9.92 21.97
N GLU A 272 -6.86 8.66 22.12
CA GLU A 272 -7.51 7.76 23.07
C GLU A 272 -7.23 8.26 24.49
N THR A 273 -8.30 8.56 25.22
CA THR A 273 -8.22 8.63 26.68
C THR A 273 -8.04 7.20 27.18
N PRO A 274 -7.06 6.92 28.05
CA PRO A 274 -6.85 5.58 28.56
C PRO A 274 -8.13 5.12 29.25
N SER A 275 -8.73 4.04 28.74
CA SER A 275 -9.87 3.39 29.37
C SER A 275 -9.43 2.93 30.76
N SER A 276 -10.10 3.42 31.79
CA SER A 276 -10.00 2.88 33.13
C SER A 276 -10.48 1.43 33.09
N HIS A 277 -9.54 0.48 32.99
CA HIS A 277 -9.84 -0.89 33.39
C HIS A 277 -10.11 -0.88 34.90
N PRO A 278 -11.25 -1.42 35.36
CA PRO A 278 -11.44 -1.62 36.78
C PRO A 278 -10.45 -2.69 37.26
N ASP A 279 -9.74 -2.36 38.32
CA ASP A 279 -8.83 -3.24 39.05
C ASP A 279 -9.58 -4.53 39.47
N PRO A 280 -9.16 -5.74 39.03
CA PRO A 280 -9.81 -6.99 39.43
C PRO A 280 -9.52 -7.43 40.87
N THR A 281 -8.85 -6.60 41.68
CA THR A 281 -8.39 -6.96 43.04
C THR A 281 -8.79 -5.96 44.11
N ALA A 282 -10.09 -5.64 44.18
CA ALA A 282 -10.70 -5.07 45.39
C ALA A 282 -11.89 -5.93 45.82
N ALA A 283 -11.61 -6.91 46.68
CA ALA A 283 -12.58 -7.47 47.62
C ALA A 283 -12.56 -6.64 48.90
#